data_AF-A0A9P3V0A7-F1
#
_entry.id   AF-A0A9P3V0A7-F1
#
_cell.length_a   1.000
_cell.length_b   1.000
_cell.length_c   1.000
_cell.angle_alpha   90.00
_cell.angle_beta   90.00
_cell.angle_gamma   90.00
#
_symmetry.space_group_name_H-M   'P 1'
#
loop_
_entity.id
_entity.type
_entity.pdbx_description
1 polymer ?
#
loop_
_entity_poly.entity_id
_entity_poly.type
_entity_poly.pdbx_seq_one_letter_code
_entity_poly.pdbx_strand_id
1 'polypeptide(L)'
;MSAGYSYRMAQKPVANALTLELEPVVEANVDRHLRTEDIWFAHDYVPFDRGENFAFLGGRDWDPSQATLPRSITDACEILLLLKDNLAAHHREFVEHFILEDYWGRWIGRWTAEEHLHAIALREYLVVTREVDPTANEQARVQYVMKGYRAEHYSQVETLVYMALSERSYGTFCRNLAARIEEPILAGLIDRIARDEARHEEFFANLVAHLLDYTHDETIAAIAARAADLEVPGADIEAYADKLQNVADAGIFDAAQLQQVISERITAWGLADEPALKQFVTD
;
A
#
# COMPACT_ATOMS: atom_id res chain seq x y z
N MET A 1 28.34 10.51 25.24
CA MET A 1 27.33 9.58 25.78
C MET A 1 26.97 8.65 24.64
N SER A 2 27.41 7.40 24.73
CA SER A 2 27.19 6.38 23.68
C SER A 2 25.71 6.03 23.68
N ALA A 3 25.00 6.38 22.61
CA ALA A 3 23.66 5.88 22.37
C ALA A 3 23.79 4.36 22.16
N GLY A 4 23.38 3.58 23.16
CA GLY A 4 23.35 2.14 23.07
C GLY A 4 22.45 1.74 21.91
N TYR A 5 23.03 1.10 20.90
CA TYR A 5 22.27 0.25 19.99
C TYR A 5 21.52 -0.76 20.87
N SER A 6 20.19 -0.63 20.92
CA SER A 6 19.34 -1.62 21.57
C SER A 6 19.42 -2.89 20.74
N TYR A 7 20.30 -3.81 21.12
CA TYR A 7 20.27 -5.18 20.65
C TYR A 7 19.05 -5.85 21.29
N ARG A 8 17.84 -5.55 20.81
CA ARG A 8 16.77 -6.55 20.91
C ARG A 8 17.25 -7.70 20.04
N MET A 9 17.66 -8.81 20.67
CA MET A 9 17.86 -10.07 19.96
C MET A 9 16.58 -10.33 19.17
N ALA A 10 16.68 -10.52 17.86
CA ALA A 10 15.55 -10.90 17.02
C ALA A 10 15.00 -12.23 17.56
N GLN A 11 13.95 -12.14 18.37
CA GLN A 11 13.23 -13.32 18.85
C GLN A 11 12.28 -13.72 17.75
N LYS A 12 12.35 -14.99 17.36
CA LYS A 12 11.37 -15.55 16.43
C LYS A 12 9.97 -15.38 17.05
N PRO A 13 9.04 -14.68 16.37
CA PRO A 13 7.66 -14.58 16.82
C PRO A 13 7.07 -15.98 16.98
N VAL A 14 6.26 -16.18 18.04
CA VAL A 14 5.59 -17.45 18.33
C VAL A 14 4.10 -17.20 18.27
N ALA A 15 3.35 -18.12 17.65
CA ALA A 15 1.91 -18.00 17.52
C ALA A 15 1.25 -17.85 18.92
N ASN A 16 0.48 -16.78 19.08
CA ASN A 16 -0.35 -16.57 20.26
C ASN A 16 -1.79 -17.03 19.99
N ALA A 17 -2.68 -16.84 20.97
CA ALA A 17 -4.08 -17.27 20.83
C ALA A 17 -4.78 -16.66 19.60
N LEU A 18 -4.54 -15.38 19.31
CA LEU A 18 -5.16 -14.70 18.17
C LEU A 18 -4.62 -15.20 16.82
N THR A 19 -3.31 -15.43 16.73
CA THR A 19 -2.68 -16.01 15.54
C THR A 19 -3.28 -17.38 15.21
N LEU A 20 -3.47 -18.24 16.23
CA LEU A 20 -4.06 -19.57 16.08
C LEU A 20 -5.56 -19.50 15.76
N GLU A 21 -6.30 -18.55 16.34
CA GLU A 21 -7.72 -18.33 16.06
C GLU A 21 -7.96 -17.95 14.59
N LEU A 22 -7.11 -17.09 14.03
CA LEU A 22 -7.24 -16.61 12.67
C LEU A 22 -6.73 -17.60 11.60
N GLU A 23 -5.93 -18.61 11.98
CA GLU A 23 -5.30 -19.56 11.04
C GLU A 23 -6.30 -20.18 10.04
N PRO A 24 -7.49 -20.68 10.44
CA PRO A 24 -8.45 -21.26 9.48
C PRO A 24 -9.03 -20.22 8.52
N VAL A 25 -9.16 -18.96 8.95
CA VAL A 25 -9.66 -17.85 8.13
C VAL A 25 -8.61 -17.43 7.12
N VAL A 26 -7.34 -17.41 7.54
CA VAL A 26 -6.17 -17.17 6.67
C VAL A 26 -6.06 -18.29 5.63
N GLU A 27 -6.15 -19.55 6.02
CA GLU A 27 -6.18 -20.70 5.10
C GLU A 27 -7.25 -20.54 4.02
N ALA A 28 -8.50 -20.30 4.43
CA ALA A 28 -9.61 -20.14 3.49
C ALA A 28 -9.42 -18.96 2.53
N ASN A 29 -8.86 -17.85 3.01
CA ASN A 29 -8.60 -16.67 2.19
C ASN A 29 -7.39 -16.84 1.27
N VAL A 30 -6.33 -17.53 1.71
CA VAL A 30 -5.19 -17.89 0.84
C VAL A 30 -5.68 -18.78 -0.29
N ASP A 31 -6.48 -19.80 0.00
CA ASP A 31 -7.01 -20.70 -1.02
C ASP A 31 -7.93 -19.97 -2.01
N ARG A 32 -8.77 -19.05 -1.54
CA ARG A 32 -9.59 -18.19 -2.39
C ARG A 32 -8.72 -17.29 -3.28
N HIS A 33 -7.71 -16.64 -2.71
CA HIS A 33 -6.82 -15.73 -3.43
C HIS A 33 -6.09 -16.47 -4.55
N LEU A 34 -5.47 -17.62 -4.23
CA LEU A 34 -4.74 -18.42 -5.21
C LEU A 34 -5.65 -18.99 -6.30
N ARG A 35 -6.86 -19.46 -5.96
CA ARG A 35 -7.79 -20.03 -6.95
C ARG A 35 -8.33 -19.00 -7.96
N THR A 36 -8.30 -17.72 -7.60
CA THR A 36 -8.84 -16.62 -8.41
C THR A 36 -7.74 -15.72 -8.96
N GLU A 37 -6.48 -16.14 -8.86
CA GLU A 37 -5.36 -15.34 -9.34
C GLU A 37 -5.40 -15.18 -10.87
N ASP A 38 -5.10 -13.96 -11.31
CA ASP A 38 -4.82 -13.65 -12.72
C ASP A 38 -3.43 -13.03 -12.76
N ILE A 39 -2.43 -13.90 -12.92
CA ILE A 39 -1.01 -13.55 -12.81
C ILE A 39 -0.64 -12.59 -13.93
N TRP A 40 0.11 -11.55 -13.57
CA TRP A 40 0.74 -10.62 -14.49
C TRP A 40 2.20 -10.38 -14.09
N PHE A 41 3.00 -9.86 -15.01
CA PHE A 41 4.40 -9.56 -14.75
C PHE A 41 4.70 -8.09 -15.06
N ALA A 42 5.61 -7.48 -14.29
CA ALA A 42 6.01 -6.09 -14.47
C ALA A 42 6.51 -5.81 -15.89
N HIS A 43 7.33 -6.70 -16.44
CA HIS A 43 7.92 -6.55 -17.78
C HIS A 43 6.88 -6.55 -18.92
N ASP A 44 5.66 -7.04 -18.70
CA ASP A 44 4.57 -6.97 -19.70
C ASP A 44 4.02 -5.55 -19.88
N TYR A 45 4.29 -4.65 -18.92
CA TYR A 45 3.79 -3.29 -18.86
C TYR A 45 4.90 -2.23 -18.98
N VAL A 46 6.11 -2.62 -19.36
CA VAL A 46 7.23 -1.70 -19.53
C VAL A 46 7.59 -1.60 -21.01
N PRO A 47 7.49 -0.42 -21.65
CA PRO A 47 7.77 -0.26 -23.07
C PRO A 47 9.28 -0.14 -23.31
N PHE A 48 10.02 -1.24 -23.16
CA PHE A 48 11.48 -1.28 -23.25
C PHE A 48 12.05 -0.68 -24.55
N ASP A 49 11.30 -0.72 -25.66
CA ASP A 49 11.67 -0.06 -26.92
C ASP A 49 11.87 1.46 -26.82
N ARG A 50 11.31 2.11 -25.78
CA ARG A 50 11.51 3.54 -25.50
C ARG A 50 12.76 3.83 -24.68
N GLY A 51 13.39 2.79 -24.12
CA GLY A 51 14.56 2.92 -23.27
C GLY A 51 15.79 3.39 -24.05
N GLU A 52 16.55 4.30 -23.45
CA GLU A 52 17.87 4.72 -23.93
C GLU A 52 18.87 4.83 -22.79
N ASN A 53 20.16 4.71 -23.11
CA ASN A 53 21.23 4.80 -22.11
C ASN A 53 21.28 6.21 -21.48
N PHE A 54 21.63 6.26 -20.19
CA PHE A 54 22.07 7.49 -19.52
C PHE A 54 23.49 7.87 -19.94
N ALA A 55 23.95 9.08 -19.60
CA ALA A 55 25.23 9.62 -20.09
C ALA A 55 26.42 8.72 -19.70
N PHE A 56 26.38 8.10 -18.53
CA PHE A 56 27.43 7.18 -18.06
C PHE A 56 27.69 6.01 -19.04
N LEU A 57 26.65 5.49 -19.70
CA LEU A 57 26.75 4.42 -20.69
C LEU A 57 26.67 4.96 -22.14
N GLY A 58 27.04 6.22 -22.35
CA GLY A 58 27.19 6.83 -23.68
C GLY A 58 25.89 7.35 -24.31
N GLY A 59 24.80 7.47 -23.55
CA GLY A 59 23.58 8.14 -24.00
C GLY A 59 23.49 9.57 -23.48
N ARG A 60 22.32 9.96 -22.97
CA ARG A 60 22.05 11.29 -22.41
C ARG A 60 21.32 11.18 -21.09
N ASP A 61 21.63 12.10 -20.17
CA ASP A 61 20.93 12.17 -18.90
C ASP A 61 19.50 12.73 -19.08
N TRP A 62 18.69 12.53 -18.04
CA TRP A 62 17.34 13.04 -18.00
C TRP A 62 17.33 14.56 -18.09
N ASP A 63 16.33 15.10 -18.80
CA ASP A 63 16.02 16.51 -18.80
C ASP A 63 14.49 16.69 -18.83
N PRO A 64 13.95 17.81 -18.31
CA PRO A 64 12.50 18.00 -18.19
C PRO A 64 11.70 17.89 -19.49
N SER A 65 12.33 18.09 -20.67
CA SER A 65 11.64 17.98 -21.96
C SER A 65 11.33 16.53 -22.37
N GLN A 66 11.90 15.54 -21.67
CA GLN A 66 11.67 14.12 -21.91
C GLN A 66 10.35 13.64 -21.29
N ALA A 67 9.86 14.32 -20.25
CA ALA A 67 8.58 14.01 -19.62
C ALA A 67 7.42 14.59 -20.44
N THR A 68 6.43 13.74 -20.74
CA THR A 68 5.27 14.09 -21.58
C THR A 68 3.94 13.91 -20.86
N LEU A 69 3.90 13.10 -19.79
CA LEU A 69 2.70 12.90 -18.99
C LEU A 69 2.35 14.17 -18.18
N PRO A 70 1.05 14.39 -17.90
CA PRO A 70 0.64 15.44 -16.99
C PRO A 70 1.28 15.25 -15.61
N ARG A 71 1.70 16.35 -14.97
CA ARG A 71 2.40 16.29 -13.68
C ARG A 71 1.61 15.61 -12.58
N SER A 72 0.28 15.75 -12.56
CA SER A 72 -0.57 15.06 -11.59
C SER A 72 -0.51 13.54 -11.71
N ILE A 73 -0.27 13.00 -12.92
CA ILE A 73 -0.08 11.56 -13.15
C ILE A 73 1.28 11.11 -12.63
N THR A 74 2.35 11.83 -12.99
CA THR A 74 3.70 11.47 -12.53
C THR A 74 3.84 11.61 -11.02
N ASP A 75 3.27 12.67 -10.43
CA ASP A 75 3.28 12.89 -8.98
C ASP A 75 2.56 11.75 -8.24
N ALA A 76 1.42 11.28 -8.77
CA ALA A 76 0.69 10.15 -8.21
C ALA A 76 1.50 8.84 -8.32
N CYS A 77 2.16 8.60 -9.45
CA CYS A 77 3.03 7.43 -9.63
C CYS A 77 4.25 7.46 -8.71
N GLU A 78 4.85 8.63 -8.48
CA GLU A 78 5.98 8.80 -7.56
C GLU A 78 5.55 8.54 -6.10
N ILE A 79 4.40 9.07 -5.68
CA ILE A 79 3.82 8.77 -4.35
C ILE A 79 3.62 7.26 -4.20
N LEU A 80 2.94 6.63 -5.16
CA LEU A 80 2.65 5.19 -5.10
C LEU A 80 3.94 4.37 -5.09
N LEU A 81 4.93 4.73 -5.91
CA LEU A 81 6.22 4.05 -5.95
C LEU A 81 6.94 4.10 -4.60
N LEU A 82 6.99 5.27 -3.95
CA LEU A 82 7.66 5.40 -2.65
C LEU A 82 6.94 4.58 -1.56
N LEU A 83 5.61 4.58 -1.56
CA LEU A 83 4.81 3.74 -0.66
C LEU A 83 5.13 2.25 -0.86
N LYS A 84 5.17 1.78 -2.11
CA LYS A 84 5.49 0.38 -2.45
C LYS A 84 6.97 0.03 -2.18
N ASP A 85 7.91 0.95 -2.33
CA ASP A 85 9.33 0.72 -2.02
C ASP A 85 9.60 0.57 -0.51
N ASN A 86 8.77 1.17 0.35
CA ASN A 86 8.90 1.03 1.80
C ASN A 86 8.36 -0.32 2.34
N LEU A 87 7.97 -1.23 1.44
CA LEU A 87 7.45 -2.57 1.75
C LEU A 87 8.33 -3.35 2.74
N ALA A 88 9.65 -3.19 2.69
CA ALA A 88 10.54 -3.88 3.63
C ALA A 88 10.22 -3.53 5.11
N ALA A 89 9.82 -2.28 5.38
CA ALA A 89 9.41 -1.89 6.72
C ALA A 89 8.05 -2.50 7.09
N HIS A 90 7.08 -2.50 6.18
CA HIS A 90 5.77 -3.12 6.41
C HIS A 90 5.85 -4.64 6.61
N HIS A 91 6.64 -5.33 5.78
CA HIS A 91 6.89 -6.77 5.92
C HIS A 91 7.47 -7.11 7.30
N ARG A 92 8.43 -6.32 7.77
CA ARG A 92 9.02 -6.51 9.11
C ARG A 92 7.97 -6.36 10.20
N GLU A 93 7.18 -5.29 10.18
CA GLU A 93 6.11 -5.07 11.17
C GLU A 93 5.08 -6.21 11.13
N PHE A 94 4.71 -6.72 9.95
CA PHE A 94 3.83 -7.88 9.82
C PHE A 94 4.38 -9.15 10.46
N VAL A 95 5.65 -9.45 10.18
CA VAL A 95 6.30 -10.61 10.77
C VAL A 95 6.39 -10.46 12.29
N GLU A 96 6.66 -9.26 12.81
CA GLU A 96 6.71 -8.99 14.25
C GLU A 96 5.34 -9.15 14.94
N HIS A 97 4.24 -8.78 14.28
CA HIS A 97 2.89 -8.93 14.83
C HIS A 97 2.34 -10.36 14.68
N PHE A 98 2.74 -11.11 13.66
CA PHE A 98 2.23 -12.45 13.37
C PHE A 98 3.37 -13.47 13.39
N ILE A 99 3.38 -14.42 12.46
CA ILE A 99 4.41 -15.43 12.31
C ILE A 99 4.69 -15.65 10.81
N LEU A 100 5.91 -16.02 10.48
CA LEU A 100 6.28 -16.41 9.12
C LEU A 100 6.26 -17.94 8.97
N GLU A 101 5.19 -18.57 9.46
CA GLU A 101 4.97 -20.02 9.47
C GLU A 101 3.55 -20.33 9.01
N ASP A 102 3.32 -21.57 8.57
CA ASP A 102 2.00 -22.09 8.16
C ASP A 102 1.28 -21.17 7.15
N TYR A 103 -0.03 -20.97 7.26
CA TYR A 103 -0.79 -20.16 6.30
C TYR A 103 -0.51 -18.66 6.44
N TRP A 104 -0.17 -18.18 7.65
CA TRP A 104 0.31 -16.81 7.83
C TRP A 104 1.57 -16.53 7.01
N GLY A 105 2.57 -17.42 7.08
CA GLY A 105 3.80 -17.31 6.29
C GLY A 105 3.54 -17.35 4.79
N ARG A 106 2.59 -18.19 4.34
CA ARG A 106 2.16 -18.24 2.94
C ARG A 106 1.52 -16.93 2.49
N TRP A 107 0.59 -16.38 3.28
CA TRP A 107 -0.05 -15.10 2.97
C TRP A 107 0.95 -13.95 2.96
N ILE A 108 1.70 -13.76 4.05
CA ILE A 108 2.65 -12.65 4.17
C ILE A 108 3.68 -12.71 3.04
N GLY A 109 4.20 -13.90 2.72
CA GLY A 109 5.12 -14.08 1.59
C GLY A 109 4.47 -13.74 0.25
N ARG A 110 3.22 -14.17 0.01
CA ARG A 110 2.49 -13.89 -1.23
C ARG A 110 2.16 -12.41 -1.39
N TRP A 111 1.56 -11.79 -0.39
CA TRP A 111 1.26 -10.35 -0.37
C TRP A 111 2.53 -9.53 -0.60
N THR A 112 3.63 -9.86 0.09
CA THR A 112 4.92 -9.18 -0.11
C THR A 112 5.44 -9.32 -1.55
N ALA A 113 5.26 -10.48 -2.18
CA ALA A 113 5.70 -10.67 -3.56
C ALA A 113 4.87 -9.84 -4.55
N GLU A 114 3.56 -9.75 -4.34
CA GLU A 114 2.65 -8.92 -5.15
C GLU A 114 2.94 -7.43 -4.96
N GLU A 115 3.07 -6.96 -3.72
CA GLU A 115 3.43 -5.57 -3.42
C GLU A 115 4.78 -5.15 -4.02
N HIS A 116 5.77 -6.05 -4.01
CA HIS A 116 7.07 -5.78 -4.62
C HIS A 116 6.95 -5.71 -6.15
N LEU A 117 6.07 -6.50 -6.76
CA LEU A 117 5.79 -6.41 -8.20
C LEU A 117 5.28 -5.02 -8.58
N HIS A 118 4.44 -4.39 -7.74
CA HIS A 118 3.94 -3.03 -7.95
C HIS A 118 5.10 -2.03 -8.01
N ALA A 119 6.03 -2.09 -7.06
CA ALA A 119 7.22 -1.23 -7.02
C ALA A 119 8.10 -1.42 -8.26
N ILE A 120 8.36 -2.67 -8.66
CA ILE A 120 9.18 -3.00 -9.83
C ILE A 120 8.54 -2.41 -11.10
N ALA A 121 7.25 -2.68 -11.33
CA ALA A 121 6.55 -2.22 -12.52
C ALA A 121 6.57 -0.69 -12.63
N LEU A 122 6.25 0.02 -11.54
CA LEU A 122 6.28 1.49 -11.50
C LEU A 122 7.69 2.04 -11.76
N ARG A 123 8.70 1.49 -11.08
CA ARG A 123 10.09 1.93 -11.21
C ARG A 123 10.62 1.73 -12.62
N GLU A 124 10.41 0.54 -13.18
CA GLU A 124 10.84 0.19 -14.54
C GLU A 124 10.12 1.05 -15.58
N TYR A 125 8.79 1.23 -15.47
CA TYR A 125 8.05 2.11 -16.37
C TYR A 125 8.62 3.53 -16.34
N LEU A 126 8.78 4.12 -15.15
CA LEU A 126 9.22 5.51 -14.99
C LEU A 126 10.65 5.74 -15.50
N VAL A 127 11.58 4.81 -15.24
CA VAL A 127 12.97 4.97 -15.70
C VAL A 127 13.12 4.73 -17.21
N VAL A 128 12.40 3.76 -17.76
CA VAL A 128 12.45 3.45 -19.21
C VAL A 128 11.80 4.55 -20.04
N THR A 129 10.69 5.12 -19.55
CA THR A 129 9.96 6.19 -20.25
C THR A 129 10.49 7.59 -19.98
N ARG A 130 11.31 7.76 -18.94
CA ARG A 130 11.90 9.06 -18.54
C ARG A 130 10.87 10.13 -18.19
N GLU A 131 9.71 9.71 -17.70
CA GLU A 131 8.60 10.60 -17.32
C GLU A 131 8.87 11.40 -16.03
N VAL A 132 9.87 10.97 -15.25
CA VAL A 132 10.33 11.65 -14.03
C VAL A 132 11.85 11.68 -13.99
N ASP A 133 12.42 12.57 -13.18
CA ASP A 133 13.86 12.55 -12.89
C ASP A 133 14.19 11.28 -12.08
N PRO A 134 14.93 10.31 -12.65
CA PRO A 134 15.25 9.08 -11.96
C PRO A 134 16.20 9.32 -10.79
N THR A 135 17.04 10.36 -10.83
CA THR A 135 17.98 10.67 -9.74
C THR A 135 17.22 11.19 -8.52
N ALA A 136 16.30 12.13 -8.73
CA ALA A 136 15.46 12.66 -7.65
C ALA A 136 14.60 11.56 -7.01
N ASN A 137 14.03 10.67 -7.83
CA ASN A 137 13.26 9.51 -7.35
C ASN A 137 14.10 8.55 -6.51
N GLU A 138 15.31 8.22 -6.94
CA GLU A 138 16.20 7.35 -6.17
C GLU A 138 16.64 7.98 -4.85
N GLN A 139 16.87 9.30 -4.82
CA GLN A 139 17.19 10.03 -3.58
C GLN A 139 16.00 10.05 -2.62
N ALA A 140 14.80 10.36 -3.12
CA ALA A 140 13.58 10.37 -2.33
C ALA A 140 13.27 8.98 -1.76
N ARG A 141 13.42 7.91 -2.56
CA ARG A 141 13.31 6.52 -2.09
C ARG A 141 14.27 6.23 -0.95
N VAL A 142 15.55 6.57 -1.09
CA VAL A 142 16.55 6.32 -0.03
C VAL A 142 16.16 7.03 1.26
N GLN A 143 15.73 8.29 1.18
CA GLN A 143 15.28 9.04 2.36
C GLN A 143 14.05 8.39 3.00
N TYR A 144 13.04 8.03 2.20
CA TYR A 144 11.79 7.48 2.69
C TYR A 144 11.97 6.08 3.31
N VAL A 145 12.72 5.19 2.65
CA VAL A 145 13.03 3.84 3.17
C VAL A 145 13.91 3.93 4.44
N MET A 146 14.82 4.91 4.52
CA MET A 146 15.64 5.11 5.72
C MET A 146 14.83 5.67 6.90
N LYS A 147 13.82 6.52 6.65
CA LYS A 147 12.84 6.92 7.65
C LYS A 147 12.10 5.69 8.18
N GLY A 148 11.71 4.81 7.25
CA GLY A 148 11.03 3.55 7.52
C GLY A 148 9.60 3.75 8.05
N TYR A 149 8.95 2.63 8.33
CA TYR A 149 7.63 2.57 8.97
C TYR A 149 7.78 1.84 10.32
N ARG A 150 7.13 2.39 11.35
CA ARG A 150 7.11 1.81 12.70
C ARG A 150 5.70 1.86 13.23
N ALA A 151 5.10 0.69 13.39
CA ALA A 151 3.81 0.51 14.03
C ALA A 151 3.96 -0.27 15.35
N GLU A 152 5.10 -0.12 16.02
CA GLU A 152 5.44 -0.82 17.28
C GLU A 152 4.40 -0.65 18.40
N HIS A 153 3.46 0.29 18.25
CA HIS A 153 2.39 0.57 19.21
C HIS A 153 1.05 -0.08 18.87
N TYR A 154 0.89 -0.66 17.68
CA TYR A 154 -0.37 -1.29 17.27
C TYR A 154 -0.49 -2.69 17.88
N SER A 155 -1.71 -3.07 18.25
CA SER A 155 -2.05 -4.48 18.46
C SER A 155 -2.14 -5.24 17.14
N GLN A 156 -2.25 -6.57 17.20
CA GLN A 156 -2.54 -7.40 16.01
C GLN A 156 -3.89 -7.01 15.37
N VAL A 157 -4.90 -6.69 16.17
CA VAL A 157 -6.22 -6.25 15.69
C VAL A 157 -6.09 -4.89 15.00
N GLU A 158 -5.41 -3.92 15.63
CA GLU A 158 -5.16 -2.60 15.03
C GLU A 158 -4.36 -2.69 13.73
N THR A 159 -3.39 -3.61 13.65
CA THR A 159 -2.60 -3.86 12.44
C THR A 159 -3.48 -4.35 11.29
N LEU A 160 -4.38 -5.32 11.53
CA LEU A 160 -5.26 -5.85 10.49
C LEU A 160 -6.30 -4.82 10.04
N VAL A 161 -6.82 -4.02 10.96
CA VAL A 161 -7.72 -2.90 10.66
C VAL A 161 -7.01 -1.84 9.82
N TYR A 162 -5.80 -1.43 10.23
CA TYR A 162 -4.98 -0.46 9.48
C TYR A 162 -4.76 -0.94 8.05
N MET A 163 -4.46 -2.22 7.87
CA MET A 163 -4.22 -2.80 6.56
C MET A 163 -5.47 -2.85 5.70
N ALA A 164 -6.62 -3.27 6.24
CA ALA A 164 -7.87 -3.24 5.50
C ALA A 164 -8.24 -1.83 5.01
N LEU A 165 -8.02 -0.79 5.83
CA LEU A 165 -8.29 0.59 5.43
C LEU A 165 -7.24 1.16 4.45
N SER A 166 -5.97 0.81 4.64
CA SER A 166 -4.88 1.26 3.77
C SER A 166 -4.99 0.67 2.38
N GLU A 167 -5.23 -0.64 2.26
CA GLU A 167 -5.42 -1.32 0.97
C GLU A 167 -6.63 -0.78 0.21
N ARG A 168 -7.74 -0.47 0.92
CA ARG A 168 -8.89 0.21 0.30
C ARG A 168 -8.54 1.59 -0.23
N SER A 169 -7.73 2.34 0.52
CA SER A 169 -7.26 3.67 0.14
C SER A 169 -6.38 3.60 -1.11
N TYR A 170 -5.43 2.66 -1.14
CA TYR A 170 -4.56 2.42 -2.29
C TYR A 170 -5.33 1.92 -3.52
N GLY A 171 -6.28 1.01 -3.34
CA GLY A 171 -7.14 0.55 -4.42
C GLY A 171 -7.98 1.69 -5.01
N THR A 172 -8.50 2.59 -4.17
CA THR A 172 -9.25 3.77 -4.63
C THR A 172 -8.35 4.78 -5.33
N PHE A 173 -7.17 5.06 -4.77
CA PHE A 173 -6.13 5.88 -5.39
C PHE A 173 -5.79 5.37 -6.80
N CYS A 174 -5.47 4.07 -6.92
CA CYS A 174 -5.08 3.46 -8.19
C CYS A 174 -6.23 3.47 -9.21
N ARG A 175 -7.47 3.15 -8.80
CA ARG A 175 -8.64 3.23 -9.70
C ARG A 175 -8.85 4.66 -10.22
N ASN A 176 -8.77 5.65 -9.35
CA ASN A 176 -8.96 7.05 -9.74
C ASN A 176 -7.82 7.55 -10.64
N LEU A 177 -6.59 7.10 -10.38
CA LEU A 177 -5.42 7.38 -11.22
C LEU A 177 -5.56 6.73 -12.60
N ALA A 178 -5.84 5.44 -12.67
CA ALA A 178 -6.03 4.70 -13.93
C ALA A 178 -7.10 5.36 -14.82
N ALA A 179 -8.21 5.82 -14.22
CA ALA A 179 -9.29 6.50 -14.94
C ALA A 179 -8.88 7.86 -15.56
N ARG A 180 -7.73 8.42 -15.17
CA ARG A 180 -7.22 9.72 -15.64
C ARG A 180 -6.01 9.59 -16.55
N ILE A 181 -5.47 8.39 -16.72
CA ILE A 181 -4.32 8.15 -17.58
C ILE A 181 -4.82 7.85 -19.00
N GLU A 182 -4.42 8.68 -19.95
CA GLU A 182 -4.69 8.44 -21.38
C GLU A 182 -3.67 7.49 -22.04
N GLU A 183 -2.44 7.43 -21.50
CA GLU A 183 -1.39 6.54 -22.01
C GLU A 183 -1.75 5.08 -21.68
N PRO A 184 -1.96 4.21 -22.68
CA PRO A 184 -2.63 2.94 -22.47
C PRO A 184 -1.80 1.91 -21.69
N ILE A 185 -0.46 2.01 -21.73
CA ILE A 185 0.41 1.06 -21.04
C ILE A 185 0.39 1.36 -19.54
N LEU A 186 0.58 2.63 -19.15
CA LEU A 186 0.50 3.06 -17.77
C LEU A 186 -0.91 2.88 -17.21
N ALA A 187 -1.96 3.19 -17.98
CA ALA A 187 -3.33 2.94 -17.56
C ALA A 187 -3.56 1.45 -17.25
N GLY A 188 -3.07 0.55 -18.11
CA GLY A 188 -3.12 -0.89 -17.89
C GLY A 188 -2.30 -1.35 -16.67
N LEU A 189 -1.13 -0.76 -16.45
CA LEU A 189 -0.27 -1.04 -15.31
C LEU A 189 -0.97 -0.66 -13.99
N ILE A 190 -1.49 0.56 -13.90
CA ILE A 190 -2.17 1.04 -12.68
C ILE A 190 -3.48 0.30 -12.45
N ASP A 191 -4.21 -0.10 -13.52
CA ASP A 191 -5.39 -0.96 -13.39
C ASP A 191 -5.05 -2.35 -12.82
N ARG A 192 -3.90 -2.93 -13.19
CA ARG A 192 -3.43 -4.20 -12.58
C ARG A 192 -3.16 -4.04 -11.09
N ILE A 193 -2.40 -3.01 -10.71
CA ILE A 193 -2.14 -2.70 -9.31
C ILE A 193 -3.47 -2.53 -8.56
N ALA A 194 -4.40 -1.71 -9.08
CA ALA A 194 -5.70 -1.49 -8.47
C ALA A 194 -6.53 -2.75 -8.20
N ARG A 195 -6.40 -3.78 -9.05
CA ARG A 195 -7.06 -5.09 -8.88
C ARG A 195 -6.41 -5.90 -7.78
N ASP A 196 -5.09 -5.83 -7.65
CA ASP A 196 -4.35 -6.50 -6.57
C ASP A 196 -4.66 -5.85 -5.21
N GLU A 197 -4.64 -4.50 -5.12
CA GLU A 197 -5.04 -3.79 -3.89
C GLU A 197 -6.45 -4.19 -3.44
N ALA A 198 -7.40 -4.34 -4.38
CA ALA A 198 -8.76 -4.76 -4.05
C ALA A 198 -8.84 -6.19 -3.49
N ARG A 199 -7.96 -7.10 -3.97
CA ARG A 199 -7.85 -8.46 -3.46
C ARG A 199 -7.16 -8.51 -2.10
N HIS A 200 -6.18 -7.63 -1.87
CA HIS A 200 -5.53 -7.43 -0.57
C HIS A 200 -6.51 -6.88 0.45
N GLU A 201 -7.28 -5.84 0.09
CA GLU A 201 -8.36 -5.31 0.92
C GLU A 201 -9.35 -6.42 1.31
N GLU A 202 -9.82 -7.22 0.34
CA GLU A 202 -10.75 -8.33 0.61
C GLU A 202 -10.16 -9.32 1.62
N PHE A 203 -8.86 -9.65 1.50
CA PHE A 203 -8.19 -10.53 2.44
C PHE A 203 -8.22 -9.97 3.86
N PHE A 204 -7.73 -8.74 4.07
CA PHE A 204 -7.67 -8.15 5.40
C PHE A 204 -9.05 -7.83 5.97
N ALA A 205 -9.99 -7.36 5.14
CA ALA A 205 -11.36 -7.08 5.55
C ALA A 205 -12.10 -8.34 6.03
N ASN A 206 -11.82 -9.51 5.44
CA ASN A 206 -12.37 -10.78 5.91
C ASN A 206 -11.79 -11.20 7.28
N LEU A 207 -10.50 -10.91 7.54
CA LEU A 207 -9.92 -11.14 8.87
C LEU A 207 -10.55 -10.22 9.92
N VAL A 208 -10.72 -8.93 9.60
CA VAL A 208 -11.41 -7.98 10.50
C VAL A 208 -12.86 -8.40 10.74
N ALA A 209 -13.56 -8.93 9.73
CA ALA A 209 -14.91 -9.44 9.91
C ALA A 209 -14.97 -10.60 10.92
N HIS A 210 -14.02 -11.54 10.88
CA HIS A 210 -13.92 -12.60 11.90
C HIS A 210 -13.62 -12.02 13.30
N LEU A 211 -12.78 -10.99 13.37
CA LEU A 211 -12.44 -10.33 14.64
C LEU A 211 -13.64 -9.62 15.27
N LEU A 212 -14.58 -9.11 14.46
CA LEU A 212 -15.85 -8.56 14.98
C LEU A 212 -16.69 -9.62 15.69
N ASP A 213 -16.63 -10.89 15.26
CA ASP A 213 -17.32 -12.00 15.92
C ASP A 213 -16.54 -12.52 17.15
N TYR A 214 -15.20 -12.49 17.10
CA TYR A 214 -14.33 -13.08 18.13
C TYR A 214 -13.98 -12.12 19.29
N THR A 215 -13.56 -10.89 18.98
CA THR A 215 -13.13 -9.85 19.94
C THR A 215 -13.79 -8.51 19.57
N HIS A 216 -15.12 -8.49 19.62
CA HIS A 216 -15.96 -7.39 19.12
C HIS A 216 -15.51 -5.99 19.60
N ASP A 217 -15.50 -5.76 20.92
CA ASP A 217 -15.25 -4.43 21.49
C ASP A 217 -13.83 -3.91 21.20
N GLU A 218 -12.83 -4.80 21.21
CA GLU A 218 -11.47 -4.48 20.81
C GLU A 218 -11.40 -4.10 19.33
N THR A 219 -12.12 -4.82 18.48
CA THR A 219 -12.16 -4.58 17.04
C THR A 219 -12.85 -3.26 16.71
N ILE A 220 -13.98 -2.94 17.37
CA ILE A 220 -14.65 -1.64 17.23
C ILE A 220 -13.71 -0.50 17.66
N ALA A 221 -13.02 -0.65 18.79
CA ALA A 221 -12.06 0.35 19.26
C ALA A 221 -10.89 0.54 18.29
N ALA A 222 -10.36 -0.55 17.72
CA ALA A 222 -9.32 -0.51 16.71
C ALA A 222 -9.78 0.20 15.43
N ILE A 223 -11.00 -0.09 14.95
CA ILE A 223 -11.60 0.60 13.79
C ILE A 223 -11.72 2.09 14.07
N ALA A 224 -12.23 2.49 15.24
CA ALA A 224 -12.36 3.90 15.61
C ALA A 224 -11.00 4.62 15.65
N ALA A 225 -10.00 3.99 16.26
CA ALA A 225 -8.66 4.56 16.39
C ALA A 225 -7.97 4.71 15.03
N ARG A 226 -8.02 3.67 14.19
CA ARG A 226 -7.40 3.72 12.86
C ARG A 226 -8.16 4.64 11.91
N ALA A 227 -9.49 4.70 11.98
CA ALA A 227 -10.29 5.64 11.18
C ALA A 227 -10.00 7.12 11.53
N ALA A 228 -9.69 7.42 12.79
CA ALA A 228 -9.33 8.77 13.22
C ALA A 228 -7.91 9.19 12.82
N ASP A 229 -6.97 8.24 12.81
CA ASP A 229 -5.54 8.50 12.60
C ASP A 229 -5.09 8.32 11.13
N LEU A 230 -5.92 7.71 10.27
CA LEU A 230 -5.52 7.43 8.89
C LEU A 230 -5.39 8.73 8.09
N GLU A 231 -4.28 8.85 7.37
CA GLU A 231 -4.00 9.99 6.48
C GLU A 231 -4.07 9.58 5.01
N VAL A 232 -4.05 10.57 4.11
CA VAL A 232 -4.04 10.30 2.66
C VAL A 232 -2.75 9.57 2.25
N PRO A 233 -2.79 8.69 1.23
CA PRO A 233 -1.59 8.02 0.72
C PRO A 233 -0.47 9.00 0.41
N GLY A 234 0.69 8.82 1.05
CA GLY A 234 1.87 9.65 0.89
C GLY A 234 1.96 10.86 1.82
N ALA A 235 1.03 11.06 2.75
CA ALA A 235 1.06 12.15 3.74
C ALA A 235 2.36 12.17 4.58
N ASP A 236 2.96 10.99 4.79
CA ASP A 236 4.18 10.82 5.55
C ASP A 236 5.46 10.95 4.70
N ILE A 237 5.35 11.22 3.39
CA ILE A 237 6.53 11.44 2.53
C ILE A 237 7.01 12.88 2.70
N GLU A 238 8.26 13.03 3.16
CA GLU A 238 8.87 14.35 3.34
C GLU A 238 9.00 15.08 1.99
N ALA A 239 8.75 16.40 2.01
CA ALA A 239 8.81 17.28 0.84
C ALA A 239 7.83 16.97 -0.31
N TYR A 240 6.80 16.13 -0.09
CA TYR A 240 5.79 15.79 -1.10
C TYR A 240 4.47 16.58 -0.97
N ALA A 241 4.40 17.59 -0.11
CA ALA A 241 3.18 18.40 0.09
C ALA A 241 2.62 18.98 -1.24
N ASP A 242 3.49 19.49 -2.12
CA ASP A 242 3.07 20.04 -3.42
C ASP A 242 2.53 18.94 -4.36
N LYS A 243 3.13 17.74 -4.32
CA LYS A 243 2.67 16.57 -5.09
C LYS A 243 1.31 16.09 -4.60
N LEU A 244 1.14 15.99 -3.29
CA LEU A 244 -0.14 15.62 -2.66
C LEU A 244 -1.25 16.61 -3.05
N GLN A 245 -0.96 17.92 -3.02
CA GLN A 245 -1.92 18.93 -3.47
C GLN A 245 -2.28 18.77 -4.94
N ASN A 246 -1.31 18.51 -5.82
CA ASN A 246 -1.56 18.32 -7.25
C ASN A 246 -2.40 17.05 -7.54
N VAL A 247 -2.16 15.97 -6.80
CA VAL A 247 -2.94 14.72 -6.86
C VAL A 247 -4.38 14.94 -6.37
N ALA A 248 -4.55 15.71 -5.29
CA ALA A 248 -5.86 16.09 -4.77
C ALA A 248 -6.63 17.00 -5.75
N ASP A 249 -5.99 18.03 -6.29
CA ASP A 249 -6.59 18.96 -7.26
C ASP A 249 -7.02 18.26 -8.56
N ALA A 250 -6.29 17.21 -8.95
CA ALA A 250 -6.67 16.35 -10.07
C ALA A 250 -7.83 15.40 -9.73
N GLY A 251 -8.25 15.31 -8.48
CA GLY A 251 -9.29 14.41 -7.97
C GLY A 251 -8.85 12.94 -7.93
N ILE A 252 -7.55 12.66 -7.89
CA ILE A 252 -7.02 11.30 -7.78
C ILE A 252 -7.23 10.79 -6.36
N PHE A 253 -6.74 11.53 -5.36
CA PHE A 253 -6.97 11.20 -3.96
C PHE A 253 -6.84 12.45 -3.07
N ASP A 254 -7.86 12.75 -2.28
CA ASP A 254 -7.93 13.83 -1.30
C ASP A 254 -8.54 13.35 0.03
N ALA A 255 -8.68 14.28 0.99
CA ALA A 255 -9.24 13.97 2.31
C ALA A 255 -10.73 13.56 2.26
N ALA A 256 -11.49 14.06 1.28
CA ALA A 256 -12.90 13.68 1.12
C ALA A 256 -13.02 12.24 0.59
N GLN A 257 -12.15 11.85 -0.35
CA GLN A 257 -12.03 10.49 -0.85
C GLN A 257 -11.57 9.54 0.27
N LEU A 258 -10.66 9.96 1.14
CA LEU A 258 -10.30 9.19 2.34
C LEU A 258 -11.49 8.99 3.29
N GLN A 259 -12.23 10.06 3.59
CA GLN A 259 -13.42 9.97 4.44
C GLN A 259 -14.46 9.01 3.86
N GLN A 260 -14.68 9.06 2.54
CA GLN A 260 -15.59 8.16 1.85
C GLN A 260 -15.10 6.71 1.90
N VAL A 261 -13.80 6.48 1.69
CA VAL A 261 -13.18 5.15 1.81
C VAL A 261 -13.42 4.54 3.19
N ILE A 262 -13.21 5.33 4.26
CA ILE A 262 -13.44 4.92 5.65
C ILE A 262 -14.91 4.62 5.90
N SER A 263 -15.80 5.55 5.53
CA SER A 263 -17.26 5.45 5.68
C SER A 263 -17.81 4.17 5.01
N GLU A 264 -17.42 3.92 3.77
CA GLU A 264 -17.86 2.75 3.01
C GLU A 264 -17.32 1.45 3.61
N ARG A 265 -16.07 1.44 4.12
CA ARG A 265 -15.50 0.23 4.72
C ARG A 265 -16.21 -0.14 6.02
N ILE A 266 -16.46 0.85 6.89
CA ILE A 266 -17.24 0.69 8.12
C ILE A 266 -18.65 0.18 7.80
N THR A 267 -19.31 0.81 6.82
CA THR A 267 -20.65 0.40 6.37
C THR A 267 -20.65 -1.03 5.85
N ALA A 268 -19.62 -1.41 5.08
CA ALA A 268 -19.52 -2.75 4.51
C ALA A 268 -19.15 -3.85 5.53
N TRP A 269 -18.69 -3.49 6.74
CA TRP A 269 -18.65 -4.41 7.89
C TRP A 269 -19.98 -4.48 8.66
N GLY A 270 -21.01 -3.74 8.23
CA GLY A 270 -22.30 -3.70 8.90
C GLY A 270 -22.33 -2.79 10.13
N LEU A 271 -21.38 -1.86 10.25
CA LEU A 271 -21.17 -1.04 11.44
C LEU A 271 -21.64 0.42 11.29
N ALA A 272 -22.48 0.72 10.30
CA ALA A 272 -22.94 2.08 10.03
C ALA A 272 -23.68 2.72 11.22
N ASP A 273 -24.41 1.90 11.97
CA ASP A 273 -25.19 2.31 13.14
C ASP A 273 -24.41 2.18 14.48
N GLU A 274 -23.16 1.72 14.44
CA GLU A 274 -22.33 1.54 15.65
C GLU A 274 -22.01 2.92 16.27
N PRO A 275 -22.44 3.21 17.52
CA PRO A 275 -22.30 4.53 18.12
C PRO A 275 -20.86 5.08 18.13
N ALA A 276 -19.86 4.22 18.33
CA ALA A 276 -18.45 4.63 18.34
C ALA A 276 -17.93 5.04 16.94
N LEU A 277 -18.55 4.54 15.88
CA LEU A 277 -18.09 4.68 14.50
C LEU A 277 -18.94 5.65 13.67
N LYS A 278 -20.14 5.99 14.15
CA LYS A 278 -21.09 6.86 13.45
C LYS A 278 -20.51 8.21 12.98
N GLN A 279 -19.53 8.76 13.68
CA GLN A 279 -18.86 10.01 13.29
C GLN A 279 -18.02 9.90 12.00
N PHE A 280 -17.66 8.69 11.59
CA PHE A 280 -16.88 8.43 10.38
C PHE A 280 -17.74 8.00 9.19
N VAL A 281 -19.04 7.84 9.39
CA VAL A 281 -20.00 7.41 8.35
C VAL A 281 -20.64 8.65 7.74
N THR A 282 -20.53 8.76 6.43
CA THR A 282 -21.15 9.80 5.59
C THR A 282 -22.55 9.37 5.14
N ASP A 283 -23.47 10.34 5.05
CA ASP A 283 -24.86 10.13 4.60
C ASP A 283 -24.97 9.71 3.12
#